data_AF-A0AAU3QTW6-F1
#
_entry.id   AF-A0AAU3QTW6-F1
#
_cell.length_a   1.000
_cell.length_b   1.000
_cell.length_c   1.000
_cell.angle_alpha   90.00
_cell.angle_beta   90.00
_cell.angle_gamma   90.00
#
_symmetry.space_group_name_H-M   'P 1'
#
loop_
_entity.id
_entity.type
_entity.pdbx_description
1 polymer ?
#
loop_
_entity_poly.entity_id
_entity_poly.type
_entity_poly.pdbx_seq_one_letter_code
_entity_poly.pdbx_strand_id
1 'polypeptide(L)'
;MDAVEVELPETPSYDVELIAEERLHTVPSPRRLDRRITIGEPIVRPLTPEGADTHTDWAASSATASPESDFCLLSFVCTFRPAPDPRDPAPFVHAVVGVELESPGAGPECRPIAWSISPREQRSGGTSRQTKVAMTAKLGIIEPTFERTSDATAESFGVVGMGELHSDPEWRFRPVNGRPLVGDERISMVVRIPAGQLAQATLQVSATVRQRRMGLVPYRAELPKQVRQVSLR
;
A
#
# COMPACT_ATOMS: atom_id res chain seq x y z
N MET A 1 12.48 15.12 23.52
CA MET A 1 12.68 14.17 22.41
C MET A 1 11.78 14.67 21.31
N ASP A 2 12.37 15.41 20.38
CA ASP A 2 11.63 16.06 19.30
C ASP A 2 11.18 14.99 18.31
N ALA A 3 9.90 15.00 17.97
CA ALA A 3 9.35 14.19 16.90
C ALA A 3 9.97 14.70 15.59
N VAL A 4 10.74 13.85 14.92
CA VAL A 4 11.19 14.13 13.56
C VAL A 4 9.99 13.88 12.66
N GLU A 5 9.24 14.94 12.39
CA GLU A 5 8.24 14.97 11.34
C GLU A 5 8.99 14.91 10.00
N VAL A 6 9.06 13.70 9.43
CA VAL A 6 9.63 13.50 8.10
C VAL A 6 8.58 13.99 7.10
N GLU A 7 8.61 15.29 6.78
CA GLU A 7 7.94 15.82 5.60
C GLU A 7 8.58 15.17 4.36
N LEU A 8 7.90 14.17 3.83
CA LEU A 8 8.25 13.60 2.53
C LEU A 8 7.79 14.58 1.44
N PRO A 9 8.59 14.80 0.38
CA PRO A 9 8.17 15.65 -0.73
C PRO A 9 6.87 15.12 -1.33
N GLU A 10 5.98 16.02 -1.75
CA GLU A 10 4.79 15.66 -2.53
C GLU A 10 5.25 14.89 -3.78
N THR A 11 5.08 13.57 -3.77
CA THR A 11 5.39 12.76 -4.94
C THR A 11 4.25 12.88 -5.95
N PRO A 12 4.56 12.94 -7.25
CA PRO A 12 3.55 12.84 -8.30
C PRO A 12 2.63 11.65 -8.06
N SER A 13 1.34 11.83 -8.33
CA SER A 13 0.37 10.74 -8.30
C SER A 13 -0.30 10.60 -9.65
N TYR A 14 -0.64 9.36 -9.99
CA TYR A 14 -1.11 8.99 -11.31
C TYR A 14 -2.50 8.35 -11.19
N ASP A 15 -3.47 8.92 -11.89
CA ASP A 15 -4.80 8.32 -12.03
C ASP A 15 -4.67 6.98 -12.77
N VAL A 16 -5.41 5.98 -12.27
CA VAL A 16 -5.46 4.64 -12.85
C VAL A 16 -6.81 4.43 -13.50
N GLU A 17 -6.80 4.01 -14.76
CA GLU A 17 -8.02 3.65 -15.47
C GLU A 17 -8.40 2.20 -15.17
N LEU A 18 -9.62 2.00 -14.67
CA LEU A 18 -10.16 0.67 -14.42
C LEU A 18 -11.04 0.23 -15.59
N ILE A 19 -10.69 -0.89 -16.20
CA ILE A 19 -11.41 -1.47 -17.34
C ILE A 19 -12.13 -2.72 -16.87
N ALA A 20 -13.45 -2.76 -17.09
CA ALA A 20 -14.26 -3.92 -16.76
C ALA A 20 -13.76 -5.16 -17.50
N GLU A 21 -13.55 -6.27 -16.78
CA GLU A 21 -13.18 -7.53 -17.43
C GLU A 21 -14.38 -8.10 -18.19
N GLU A 22 -14.11 -8.62 -19.39
CA GLU A 22 -15.14 -9.24 -20.22
C GLU A 22 -15.66 -10.51 -19.56
N ARG A 23 -16.99 -10.63 -19.48
CA ARG A 23 -17.64 -11.87 -19.09
C ARG A 23 -18.14 -12.58 -20.34
N LEU A 24 -17.82 -13.88 -20.44
CA LEU A 24 -18.46 -14.78 -21.40
C LEU A 24 -19.98 -14.55 -21.34
N HIS A 25 -20.58 -14.28 -22.51
CA HIS A 25 -22.03 -14.06 -22.72
C HIS A 25 -22.63 -12.68 -22.41
N THR A 26 -21.82 -11.62 -22.21
CA THR A 26 -22.33 -10.24 -22.10
C THR A 26 -21.93 -9.41 -23.32
N VAL A 27 -22.84 -8.56 -23.82
CA VAL A 27 -22.51 -7.63 -24.93
C VAL A 27 -21.38 -6.69 -24.48
N PRO A 28 -20.25 -6.64 -25.20
CA PRO A 28 -19.10 -5.85 -24.79
C PRO A 28 -19.43 -4.37 -24.87
N SER A 29 -19.45 -3.73 -23.72
CA SER A 29 -19.22 -2.29 -23.63
C SER A 29 -18.19 -2.11 -22.52
N PRO A 30 -16.93 -1.75 -22.84
CA PRO A 30 -15.90 -1.59 -21.83
C PRO A 30 -16.28 -0.39 -20.97
N ARG A 31 -16.90 -0.67 -19.82
CA ARG A 31 -17.18 0.36 -18.83
C ARG A 31 -15.84 0.70 -18.19
N ARG A 32 -15.41 1.93 -18.40
CA ARG A 32 -14.21 2.51 -17.82
C ARG A 32 -14.58 3.26 -16.55
N LEU A 33 -13.81 3.09 -15.49
CA LEU A 33 -13.89 3.94 -14.31
C LEU A 33 -12.55 4.67 -14.18
N ASP A 34 -12.60 5.99 -14.31
CA ASP A 34 -11.44 6.86 -14.20
C ASP A 34 -11.43 7.57 -12.83
N ARG A 35 -10.24 7.93 -12.37
CA ARG A 35 -10.01 8.73 -11.13
C ARG A 35 -10.59 8.12 -9.86
N ARG A 36 -10.81 6.80 -9.86
CA ARG A 36 -11.30 6.05 -8.69
C ARG A 36 -10.17 5.45 -7.87
N ILE A 37 -9.01 5.26 -8.48
CA ILE A 37 -7.77 4.84 -7.83
C ILE A 37 -6.64 5.74 -8.33
N THR A 38 -5.79 6.23 -7.42
CA THR A 38 -4.51 6.86 -7.77
C THR A 38 -3.36 6.09 -7.15
N ILE A 39 -2.26 6.00 -7.88
CA ILE A 39 -0.99 5.45 -7.38
C ILE A 39 0.03 6.58 -7.31
N GLY A 40 0.58 6.82 -6.13
CA GLY A 40 1.71 7.71 -5.94
C GLY A 40 2.98 7.14 -6.57
N GLU A 41 3.90 8.00 -6.99
CA GLU A 41 5.17 7.60 -7.59
C GLU A 41 5.93 6.64 -6.66
N PRO A 42 6.31 5.45 -7.16
CA PRO A 42 7.09 4.51 -6.38
C PRO A 42 8.47 5.08 -6.01
N ILE A 43 8.76 5.09 -4.71
CA ILE A 43 10.04 5.49 -4.15
C ILE A 43 10.85 4.23 -3.89
N VAL A 44 12.03 4.16 -4.50
CA VAL A 44 13.03 3.12 -4.26
C VAL A 44 14.19 3.73 -3.48
N ARG A 45 14.57 3.11 -2.37
CA ARG A 45 15.74 3.51 -1.57
C ARG A 45 16.64 2.31 -1.32
N PRO A 46 17.92 2.33 -1.72
CA PRO A 46 18.88 1.33 -1.28
C PRO A 46 18.93 1.28 0.25
N LEU A 47 18.93 0.07 0.82
CA LEU A 47 19.08 -0.12 2.25
C LEU A 47 20.55 -0.41 2.54
N THR A 48 21.25 0.61 3.04
CA THR A 48 22.60 0.44 3.60
C THR A 48 22.52 0.22 5.11
N PRO A 49 23.52 -0.44 5.72
CA PRO A 49 23.59 -0.62 7.18
C PRO A 49 23.48 0.68 7.99
N GLU A 50 23.82 1.82 7.39
CA GLU A 50 23.83 3.14 8.03
C GLU A 50 22.47 3.88 7.96
N GLY A 51 21.51 3.39 7.17
CA GLY A 51 20.20 4.03 6.93
C GLY A 51 19.00 3.37 7.62
N ALA A 52 19.23 2.46 8.57
CA ALA A 52 18.22 1.55 9.11
C ALA A 52 17.21 2.15 10.11
N ASP A 53 17.28 3.46 10.38
CA ASP A 53 16.83 3.99 11.68
C ASP A 53 15.36 4.38 11.86
N THR A 54 14.45 4.26 10.87
CA THR A 54 13.13 4.91 11.07
C THR A 54 11.85 4.25 10.57
N HIS A 55 11.85 3.18 9.77
CA HIS A 55 10.57 2.75 9.17
C HIS A 55 10.28 1.25 9.11
N THR A 56 11.16 0.39 9.59
CA THR A 56 10.92 -1.06 9.57
C THR A 56 11.79 -1.69 10.65
N ASP A 57 11.37 -2.80 11.28
CA ASP A 57 12.20 -3.70 12.10
C ASP A 57 13.40 -4.32 11.32
N TRP A 58 13.83 -3.67 10.23
CA TRP A 58 14.98 -3.95 9.39
C TRP A 58 16.30 -3.91 10.17
N ALA A 59 16.47 -2.91 11.04
CA ALA A 59 17.64 -2.75 11.90
C ALA A 59 17.87 -3.93 12.85
N ALA A 60 16.81 -4.69 13.17
CA ALA A 60 16.90 -5.86 14.05
C ALA A 60 17.35 -7.15 13.33
N SER A 61 17.38 -7.16 12.00
CA SER A 61 17.78 -8.34 11.23
C SER A 61 19.25 -8.27 10.79
N SER A 62 20.03 -9.31 11.12
CA SER A 62 21.42 -9.51 10.69
C SER A 62 21.59 -9.75 9.18
N ALA A 63 20.53 -9.59 8.38
CA ALA A 63 20.51 -9.83 6.94
C ALA A 63 21.21 -8.74 6.11
N THR A 64 21.44 -7.56 6.70
CA THR A 64 21.99 -6.35 6.06
C THR A 64 23.44 -6.49 5.58
N ALA A 65 24.13 -7.60 5.91
CA ALA A 65 25.55 -7.77 5.67
C ALA A 65 25.90 -9.06 4.90
N SER A 66 24.96 -9.66 4.14
CA SER A 66 25.31 -10.76 3.25
C SER A 66 25.94 -10.22 1.96
N PRO A 67 27.17 -10.62 1.58
CA PRO A 67 27.76 -10.24 0.29
C PRO A 67 27.01 -10.83 -0.91
N GLU A 68 26.06 -11.73 -0.67
CA GLU A 68 25.30 -12.44 -1.71
C GLU A 68 23.98 -11.75 -2.09
N SER A 69 23.61 -10.67 -1.40
CA SER A 69 22.35 -9.98 -1.68
C SER A 69 22.41 -8.50 -1.37
N ASP A 70 21.79 -7.72 -2.24
CA ASP A 70 21.52 -6.32 -2.03
C ASP A 70 20.05 -6.15 -1.60
N PHE A 71 19.76 -5.05 -0.90
CA PHE A 71 18.43 -4.77 -0.40
C PHE A 71 18.00 -3.35 -0.72
N CYS A 72 16.71 -3.20 -1.05
CA CYS A 72 16.10 -1.89 -1.21
C CYS A 72 14.70 -1.85 -0.59
N LEU A 73 14.29 -0.66 -0.17
CA LEU A 73 12.93 -0.36 0.21
C LEU A 73 12.20 0.14 -1.04
N LEU A 74 11.13 -0.53 -1.42
CA LEU A 74 10.14 -0.05 -2.39
C LEU A 74 8.92 0.42 -1.61
N SER A 75 8.44 1.64 -1.88
CA SER A 75 7.24 2.19 -1.24
C SER A 75 6.42 3.05 -2.18
N PHE A 76 5.10 3.02 -2.05
CA PHE A 76 4.18 3.87 -2.81
C PHE A 76 2.85 4.00 -2.04
N VAL A 77 2.02 4.97 -2.45
CA VAL A 77 0.70 5.18 -1.86
C VAL A 77 -0.37 4.75 -2.86
N CYS A 78 -1.34 3.97 -2.41
CA CYS A 78 -2.55 3.64 -3.15
C CYS A 78 -3.73 4.38 -2.53
N THR A 79 -4.43 5.18 -3.32
CA THR A 79 -5.58 5.97 -2.87
C THR A 79 -6.84 5.48 -3.54
N PHE A 80 -7.87 5.17 -2.75
CA PHE A 80 -9.21 4.87 -3.22
C PHE A 80 -10.11 6.10 -3.08
N ARG A 81 -10.76 6.51 -4.18
CA ARG A 81 -11.64 7.67 -4.22
C ARG A 81 -13.11 7.27 -4.31
N PRO A 82 -14.03 8.04 -3.69
CA PRO A 82 -15.46 7.82 -3.84
C PRO A 82 -15.89 7.96 -5.31
N ALA A 83 -17.05 7.41 -5.65
CA ALA A 83 -17.63 7.67 -6.96
C ALA A 83 -17.96 9.17 -7.12
N PRO A 84 -17.81 9.74 -8.33
CA PRO A 84 -18.09 11.16 -8.56
C PRO A 84 -19.58 11.51 -8.45
N ASP A 85 -20.48 10.56 -8.75
CA ASP A 85 -21.93 10.75 -8.60
C ASP A 85 -22.45 10.03 -7.33
N PRO A 86 -22.89 10.76 -6.30
CA PRO A 86 -23.48 10.16 -5.10
C PRO A 86 -24.73 9.32 -5.35
N ARG A 87 -25.42 9.52 -6.49
CA ARG A 87 -26.66 8.80 -6.86
C ARG A 87 -26.38 7.44 -7.50
N ASP A 88 -25.16 7.22 -8.00
CA ASP A 88 -24.65 5.91 -8.43
C ASP A 88 -23.31 5.65 -7.72
N PRO A 89 -23.33 5.33 -6.41
CA PRO A 89 -22.14 5.34 -5.57
C PRO A 89 -21.11 4.27 -5.96
N ALA A 90 -21.51 3.28 -6.78
CA ALA A 90 -20.67 2.21 -7.33
C ALA A 90 -19.48 1.85 -6.42
N PRO A 91 -19.73 1.36 -5.19
CA PRO A 91 -18.69 1.20 -4.19
C PRO A 91 -17.77 0.03 -4.55
N PHE A 92 -16.50 0.17 -4.21
CA PHE A 92 -15.57 -0.95 -4.21
C PHE A 92 -15.98 -1.97 -3.14
N VAL A 93 -16.01 -3.23 -3.53
CA VAL A 93 -16.27 -4.37 -2.64
C VAL A 93 -14.96 -5.04 -2.25
N HIS A 94 -13.97 -4.98 -3.12
CA HIS A 94 -12.64 -5.52 -2.93
C HIS A 94 -11.69 -4.83 -3.91
N ALA A 95 -10.43 -4.64 -3.52
CA ALA A 95 -9.36 -4.28 -4.44
C ALA A 95 -8.09 -5.06 -4.12
N VAL A 96 -7.25 -5.28 -5.13
CA VAL A 96 -5.95 -5.96 -4.99
C VAL A 96 -4.90 -5.07 -5.62
N VAL A 97 -3.80 -4.89 -4.90
CA VAL A 97 -2.55 -4.35 -5.44
C VAL A 97 -1.52 -5.46 -5.39
N GLY A 98 -1.03 -5.89 -6.53
CA GLY A 98 0.03 -6.90 -6.66
C GLY A 98 1.32 -6.27 -7.15
N VAL A 99 2.45 -6.86 -6.76
CA VAL A 99 3.76 -6.52 -7.29
C VAL A 99 4.44 -7.79 -7.74
N GLU A 100 4.91 -7.82 -8.97
CA GLU A 100 5.71 -8.90 -9.53
C GLU A 100 7.18 -8.48 -9.58
N LEU A 101 8.03 -9.25 -8.92
CA LEU A 101 9.46 -9.01 -8.78
C LEU A 101 10.23 -9.94 -9.71
N GLU A 102 11.04 -9.36 -10.58
CA GLU A 102 11.77 -10.10 -11.60
C GLU A 102 13.20 -9.59 -11.76
N SER A 103 14.08 -10.50 -12.19
CA SER A 103 15.42 -10.18 -12.69
C SER A 103 15.43 -10.49 -14.19
N PRO A 104 15.21 -9.49 -15.06
CA PRO A 104 15.07 -9.73 -16.49
C PRO A 104 16.29 -10.46 -17.08
N GLY A 105 16.05 -11.56 -17.78
CA GLY A 105 17.11 -12.36 -18.41
C GLY A 105 17.88 -13.29 -17.46
N ALA A 106 17.54 -13.33 -16.17
CA ALA A 106 18.14 -14.25 -15.21
C ALA A 106 17.25 -15.49 -14.97
N GLY A 107 17.84 -16.56 -14.43
CA GLY A 107 17.12 -17.78 -14.06
C GLY A 107 16.21 -17.59 -12.82
N PRO A 108 15.28 -18.53 -12.55
CA PRO A 108 14.36 -18.45 -11.41
C PRO A 108 15.06 -18.32 -10.05
N GLU A 109 16.26 -18.86 -9.91
CA GLU A 109 17.12 -18.78 -8.71
C GLU A 109 17.65 -17.36 -8.43
N CYS A 110 17.69 -16.51 -9.46
CA CYS A 110 18.11 -15.12 -9.38
C CYS A 110 16.93 -14.15 -9.18
N ARG A 111 15.72 -14.67 -8.94
CA ARG A 111 14.53 -13.84 -8.79
C ARG A 111 14.55 -13.06 -7.47
N PRO A 112 14.24 -11.75 -7.46
CA PRO A 112 14.13 -10.99 -6.23
C PRO A 112 12.91 -11.45 -5.42
N ILE A 113 12.97 -11.26 -4.11
CA ILE A 113 11.86 -11.60 -3.21
C ILE A 113 11.52 -10.44 -2.29
N ALA A 114 10.25 -10.35 -1.92
CA ALA A 114 9.75 -9.43 -0.91
C ALA A 114 10.14 -9.94 0.48
N TRP A 115 11.36 -9.61 0.93
CA TRP A 115 11.91 -10.03 2.22
C TRP A 115 11.02 -9.65 3.41
N SER A 116 10.37 -8.50 3.34
CA SER A 116 9.37 -8.05 4.29
C SER A 116 8.34 -7.20 3.59
N ILE A 117 7.07 -7.28 4.01
CA ILE A 117 5.97 -6.49 3.47
C ILE A 117 5.26 -5.71 4.57
N SER A 118 4.73 -4.55 4.21
CA SER A 118 3.89 -3.73 5.08
C SER A 118 2.83 -2.98 4.25
N PRO A 119 1.57 -2.92 4.71
CA PRO A 119 1.04 -3.59 5.91
C PRO A 119 0.90 -5.10 5.71
N ARG A 120 1.16 -5.90 6.76
CA ARG A 120 0.85 -7.35 6.77
C ARG A 120 -0.62 -7.59 7.06
N GLU A 121 -1.13 -6.95 8.10
CA GLU A 121 -2.54 -6.97 8.43
C GLU A 121 -2.89 -5.68 9.17
N GLN A 122 -3.88 -4.96 8.66
CA GLN A 122 -4.50 -3.85 9.35
C GLN A 122 -5.99 -4.15 9.46
N ARG A 123 -6.42 -4.47 10.69
CA ARG A 123 -7.84 -4.61 11.02
C ARG A 123 -8.36 -3.26 11.47
N SER A 124 -9.41 -2.77 10.83
CA SER A 124 -10.14 -1.58 11.29
C SER A 124 -10.80 -1.89 12.63
N GLY A 125 -10.13 -1.52 13.72
CA GLY A 125 -10.59 -1.72 15.08
C GLY A 125 -9.52 -1.23 16.04
N GLY A 126 -9.78 -0.09 16.68
CA GLY A 126 -8.79 0.65 17.46
C GLY A 126 -8.03 -0.21 18.46
N THR A 127 -6.71 -0.28 18.28
CA THR A 127 -5.80 -0.24 19.41
C THR A 127 -5.13 1.12 19.34
N SER A 128 -5.77 2.13 19.94
CA SER A 128 -4.99 3.09 20.69
C SER A 128 -4.09 2.24 21.58
N ARG A 129 -2.79 2.22 21.33
CA ARG A 129 -1.83 1.82 22.36
C ARG A 129 -1.94 2.92 23.42
N GLN A 130 -2.97 2.82 24.27
CA GLN A 130 -3.00 3.51 25.54
C GLN A 130 -1.84 2.91 26.33
N THR A 131 -0.67 3.49 26.18
CA THR A 131 0.35 3.38 27.19
C THR A 131 -0.23 4.09 28.40
N LYS A 132 -0.89 3.34 29.29
CA LYS A 132 -1.16 3.79 30.66
C LYS A 132 0.20 3.98 31.31
N VAL A 133 0.76 5.18 31.18
CA VAL A 133 1.77 5.65 32.11
C VAL A 133 0.99 6.14 33.32
N ALA A 134 0.91 5.28 34.34
CA ALA A 134 0.54 5.73 35.66
C ALA A 134 1.64 6.66 36.17
N MET A 135 1.37 7.96 36.17
CA MET A 135 2.18 8.93 36.92
C MET A 135 1.34 9.41 38.10
N THR A 136 1.68 8.91 39.27
CA THR A 136 1.19 9.42 40.55
C THR A 136 1.89 10.76 40.79
N ALA A 137 1.20 11.86 40.51
CA ALA A 137 1.59 13.18 40.98
C ALA A 137 0.43 13.77 41.77
N LYS A 138 0.59 13.84 43.09
CA LYS A 138 -0.19 14.76 43.92
C LYS A 138 0.15 16.17 43.45
N LEU A 139 -0.87 17.01 43.23
CA LEU A 139 -0.97 18.44 43.52
C LEU A 139 -1.71 19.21 42.42
N GLY A 140 -2.75 19.95 42.82
CA GLY A 140 -3.23 21.15 42.12
C GLY A 140 -4.37 20.95 41.13
N ILE A 141 -5.50 21.58 41.43
CA ILE A 141 -6.69 21.70 40.57
C ILE A 141 -6.32 22.46 39.29
N ILE A 142 -6.61 21.88 38.11
CA ILE A 142 -6.51 22.56 36.81
C ILE A 142 -7.81 22.30 36.04
N GLU A 143 -8.46 23.38 35.61
CA GLU A 143 -9.69 23.40 34.82
C GLU A 143 -9.46 22.81 33.42
N PRO A 144 -10.33 21.93 32.90
CA PRO A 144 -10.13 21.32 31.59
C PRO A 144 -10.51 22.32 30.49
N THR A 145 -9.50 22.91 29.84
CA THR A 145 -9.68 23.54 28.54
C THR A 145 -9.71 22.44 27.49
N PHE A 146 -10.87 22.20 26.88
CA PHE A 146 -11.01 21.25 25.77
C PHE A 146 -10.38 21.84 24.51
N GLU A 147 -9.06 21.66 24.35
CA GLU A 147 -8.47 21.70 23.00
C GLU A 147 -8.83 20.39 22.30
N ARG A 148 -9.77 20.49 21.36
CA ARG A 148 -10.09 19.41 20.43
C ARG A 148 -9.01 19.37 19.37
N THR A 149 -7.87 18.77 19.68
CA THR A 149 -6.92 18.33 18.65
C THR A 149 -7.64 17.26 17.85
N SER A 150 -8.01 17.60 16.62
CA SER A 150 -8.56 16.63 15.67
C SER A 150 -7.39 15.77 15.20
N ASP A 151 -7.04 14.76 15.98
CA ASP A 151 -6.35 13.60 15.45
C ASP A 151 -7.29 12.97 14.43
N ALA A 152 -7.11 13.34 13.16
CA ALA A 152 -7.68 12.67 12.02
C ALA A 152 -7.04 11.27 11.94
N THR A 153 -7.46 10.38 12.83
CA THR A 153 -7.27 8.94 12.66
C THR A 153 -8.09 8.55 11.44
N ALA A 154 -7.46 8.65 10.27
CA ALA A 154 -8.06 8.32 8.99
C ALA A 154 -8.70 6.94 9.08
N GLU A 155 -9.94 6.91 8.64
CA GLU A 155 -10.91 5.85 8.82
C GLU A 155 -10.48 4.61 8.04
N SER A 156 -9.81 3.67 8.70
CA SER A 156 -9.17 2.57 7.96
C SER A 156 -10.19 1.57 7.41
N PHE A 157 -10.07 1.27 6.13
CA PHE A 157 -10.52 0.01 5.54
C PHE A 157 -9.58 -1.12 5.95
N GLY A 158 -10.00 -2.37 5.74
CA GLY A 158 -9.17 -3.53 6.06
C GLY A 158 -8.18 -3.81 4.94
N VAL A 159 -6.92 -4.06 5.29
CA VAL A 159 -5.89 -4.51 4.35
C VAL A 159 -5.16 -5.73 4.89
N VAL A 160 -4.92 -6.70 4.00
CA VAL A 160 -4.15 -7.92 4.28
C VAL A 160 -3.07 -8.06 3.21
N GLY A 161 -1.81 -8.00 3.63
CA GLY A 161 -0.64 -8.27 2.81
C GLY A 161 -0.25 -9.74 2.84
N MET A 162 0.14 -10.28 1.70
CA MET A 162 0.59 -11.67 1.52
C MET A 162 1.78 -11.73 0.57
N GLY A 163 2.44 -12.89 0.50
CA GLY A 163 3.60 -13.11 -0.38
C GLY A 163 4.92 -12.58 0.18
N GLU A 164 5.04 -12.48 1.50
CA GLU A 164 6.35 -12.31 2.14
C GLU A 164 7.26 -13.51 1.82
N LEU A 165 8.52 -13.22 1.51
CA LEU A 165 9.52 -14.15 0.98
C LEU A 165 9.20 -14.69 -0.43
N HIS A 166 8.20 -14.14 -1.11
CA HIS A 166 7.86 -14.49 -2.48
C HIS A 166 8.16 -13.35 -3.45
N SER A 167 8.16 -13.67 -4.74
CA SER A 167 8.36 -12.69 -5.82
C SER A 167 7.09 -11.97 -6.25
N ASP A 168 5.93 -12.38 -5.75
CA ASP A 168 4.60 -11.91 -6.14
C ASP A 168 3.77 -11.46 -4.93
N PRO A 169 4.27 -10.54 -4.08
CA PRO A 169 3.50 -10.03 -2.96
C PRO A 169 2.24 -9.29 -3.41
N GLU A 170 1.18 -9.39 -2.61
CA GLU A 170 -0.09 -8.69 -2.87
C GLU A 170 -0.75 -8.16 -1.60
N TRP A 171 -1.49 -7.07 -1.75
CA TRP A 171 -2.31 -6.45 -0.73
C TRP A 171 -3.77 -6.48 -1.16
N ARG A 172 -4.60 -7.08 -0.31
CA ARG A 172 -6.05 -7.17 -0.51
C ARG A 172 -6.77 -6.19 0.40
N PHE A 173 -7.57 -5.35 -0.22
CA PHE A 173 -8.32 -4.27 0.41
C PHE A 173 -9.79 -4.60 0.46
N ARG A 174 -10.43 -4.36 1.61
CA ARG A 174 -11.86 -4.59 1.79
C ARG A 174 -12.52 -3.49 2.63
N PRO A 175 -13.75 -3.09 2.28
CA PRO A 175 -14.65 -2.37 3.18
C PRO A 175 -14.77 -3.08 4.54
N VAL A 176 -14.83 -2.32 5.64
CA VAL A 176 -15.03 -2.87 7.00
C VAL A 176 -16.14 -2.11 7.69
N ASN A 177 -16.98 -2.82 8.46
CA ASN A 177 -18.06 -2.25 9.27
C ASN A 177 -19.01 -1.32 8.49
N GLY A 178 -19.34 -1.67 7.25
CA GLY A 178 -20.23 -0.88 6.38
C GLY A 178 -19.61 0.40 5.82
N ARG A 179 -18.35 0.70 6.12
CA ARG A 179 -17.62 1.86 5.59
C ARG A 179 -17.08 1.55 4.19
N PRO A 180 -17.18 2.47 3.22
CA PRO A 180 -16.67 2.25 1.87
C PRO A 180 -15.13 2.18 1.88
N LEU A 181 -14.57 1.52 0.89
CA LEU A 181 -13.13 1.55 0.62
C LEU A 181 -12.77 2.90 0.00
N VAL A 182 -12.46 3.88 0.84
CA VAL A 182 -12.07 5.26 0.49
C VAL A 182 -10.94 5.69 1.42
N GLY A 183 -9.90 6.31 0.88
CA GLY A 183 -8.73 6.78 1.63
C GLY A 183 -7.42 6.28 1.04
N ASP A 184 -6.34 6.58 1.73
CA ASP A 184 -4.96 6.30 1.31
C ASP A 184 -4.38 5.15 2.12
N GLU A 185 -3.63 4.26 1.46
CA GLU A 185 -2.80 3.26 2.11
C GLU A 185 -1.37 3.35 1.58
N ARG A 186 -0.41 3.45 2.51
CA ARG A 186 1.01 3.32 2.15
C ARG A 186 1.38 1.85 2.09
N ILE A 187 1.79 1.40 0.92
CA ILE A 187 2.35 0.08 0.71
C ILE A 187 3.87 0.21 0.71
N SER A 188 4.55 -0.71 1.39
CA SER A 188 6.00 -0.79 1.38
C SER A 188 6.47 -2.23 1.48
N MET A 189 7.63 -2.50 0.88
CA MET A 189 8.30 -3.79 1.01
C MET A 189 9.80 -3.61 0.98
N VAL A 190 10.49 -4.47 1.73
CA VAL A 190 11.92 -4.66 1.56
C VAL A 190 12.12 -5.75 0.51
N VAL A 191 12.85 -5.44 -0.55
CA VAL A 191 13.19 -6.39 -1.60
C VAL A 191 14.61 -6.89 -1.39
N ARG A 192 14.80 -8.21 -1.38
CA ARG A 192 16.11 -8.85 -1.47
C ARG A 192 16.40 -9.15 -2.93
N ILE A 193 17.50 -8.62 -3.43
CA ILE A 193 17.97 -8.77 -4.80
C ILE A 193 19.27 -9.59 -4.75
N PRO A 194 19.38 -10.72 -5.47
CA PRO A 194 20.64 -11.45 -5.55
C PRO A 194 21.77 -10.56 -6.08
N ALA A 195 22.96 -10.70 -5.50
CA ALA A 195 24.10 -9.82 -5.83
C ALA A 195 24.41 -9.81 -7.33
N GLY A 196 24.64 -8.61 -7.86
CA GLY A 196 24.97 -8.39 -9.27
C GLY A 196 23.80 -8.55 -10.25
N GLN A 197 22.57 -8.79 -9.78
CA GLN A 197 21.40 -8.86 -10.64
C GLN A 197 20.73 -7.49 -10.81
N LEU A 198 20.21 -7.24 -12.02
CA LEU A 198 19.20 -6.20 -12.24
C LEU A 198 17.88 -6.70 -11.67
N ALA A 199 17.09 -5.79 -11.09
CA ALA A 199 15.80 -6.14 -10.52
C ALA A 199 14.75 -5.10 -10.88
N GLN A 200 13.54 -5.59 -11.15
CA GLN A 200 12.40 -4.80 -11.55
C GLN A 200 11.17 -5.22 -10.75
N ALA A 201 10.33 -4.24 -10.41
CA ALA A 201 8.99 -4.46 -9.91
C ALA A 201 7.95 -4.07 -10.96
N THR A 202 6.94 -4.92 -11.19
CA THR A 202 5.78 -4.63 -12.03
C THR A 202 4.53 -4.55 -11.16
N LEU A 203 3.90 -3.39 -11.12
CA LEU A 203 2.68 -3.11 -10.35
C LEU A 203 1.43 -3.53 -11.11
N GLN A 204 0.50 -4.17 -10.40
CA GLN A 204 -0.80 -4.58 -10.91
C GLN A 204 -1.89 -4.14 -9.94
N VAL A 205 -3.01 -3.66 -10.47
CA VAL A 205 -4.17 -3.28 -9.65
C VAL A 205 -5.44 -3.89 -10.24
N SER A 206 -6.31 -4.40 -9.37
CA SER A 206 -7.65 -4.85 -9.76
C SER A 206 -8.66 -4.47 -8.68
N ALA A 207 -9.93 -4.37 -9.07
CA ALA A 207 -10.99 -4.06 -8.13
C ALA A 207 -12.32 -4.70 -8.56
N THR A 208 -13.12 -5.10 -7.59
CA THR A 208 -14.52 -5.47 -7.82
C THR A 208 -15.42 -4.34 -7.35
N VAL A 209 -16.28 -3.86 -8.24
CA VAL A 209 -17.20 -2.76 -7.97
C VAL A 209 -18.64 -3.27 -7.99
N ARG A 210 -19.46 -2.84 -7.02
CA ARG A 210 -20.89 -3.14 -7.01
C ARG A 210 -21.64 -2.10 -7.85
N GLN A 211 -22.01 -2.47 -9.06
CA GLN A 211 -22.79 -1.67 -10.00
C GLN A 211 -24.28 -1.89 -9.80
N ARG A 212 -25.08 -0.81 -9.74
CA ARG A 212 -26.53 -0.88 -9.45
C ARG A 212 -27.30 -1.83 -10.38
N ARG A 213 -26.97 -1.86 -11.67
CA ARG A 213 -27.68 -2.65 -12.69
C ARG A 213 -27.01 -3.97 -13.06
N MET A 214 -25.71 -4.12 -12.79
CA MET A 214 -24.90 -5.25 -13.27
C MET A 214 -24.39 -6.15 -12.14
N GLY A 215 -24.73 -5.83 -10.89
CA GLY A 215 -24.23 -6.54 -9.72
C GLY A 215 -22.73 -6.29 -9.52
N LEU A 216 -21.99 -7.32 -9.12
CA LEU A 216 -20.54 -7.23 -8.95
C LEU A 216 -19.86 -7.29 -10.31
N VAL A 217 -18.99 -6.32 -10.62
CA VAL A 217 -18.23 -6.27 -11.88
C VAL A 217 -16.74 -6.17 -11.53
N PRO A 218 -15.90 -7.13 -11.97
CA PRO A 218 -14.45 -7.05 -11.82
C PRO A 218 -13.86 -6.06 -12.83
N TYR A 219 -12.83 -5.37 -12.41
CA TYR A 219 -12.06 -4.42 -13.20
C TYR A 219 -10.57 -4.70 -13.01
N ARG A 220 -9.83 -4.55 -14.10
CA ARG A 220 -8.36 -4.51 -14.10
C ARG A 220 -7.89 -3.11 -14.43
N ALA A 221 -6.84 -2.68 -13.76
CA ALA A 221 -6.21 -1.40 -14.03
C ALA A 221 -5.33 -1.43 -15.28
N GLU A 222 -5.44 -0.40 -16.10
CA GLU A 222 -4.38 0.05 -16.98
C GLU A 222 -3.55 1.10 -16.24
N LEU A 223 -2.35 0.70 -15.79
CA LEU A 223 -1.43 1.58 -15.08
C LEU A 223 -0.57 2.40 -16.07
N PRO A 224 -0.38 3.71 -15.83
CA PRO A 224 0.60 4.50 -16.56
C PRO A 224 2.01 3.91 -16.44
N LYS A 225 2.84 4.06 -17.49
CA LYS A 225 4.18 3.46 -17.55
C LYS A 225 5.08 3.87 -16.38
N GLN A 226 4.90 5.11 -15.90
CA GLN A 226 5.64 5.72 -14.79
C GLN A 226 5.48 4.95 -13.49
N VAL A 227 4.32 4.32 -13.27
CA VAL A 227 4.02 3.56 -12.05
C VAL A 227 3.87 2.08 -12.30
N ARG A 228 3.69 1.64 -13.55
CA ARG A 228 3.54 0.22 -13.87
C ARG A 228 4.83 -0.57 -13.64
N GLN A 229 5.98 0.00 -13.97
CA GLN A 229 7.26 -0.69 -13.99
C GLN A 229 8.33 0.16 -13.29
N VAL A 230 8.98 -0.40 -12.28
CA VAL A 230 9.91 0.31 -11.40
C VAL A 230 11.25 -0.41 -11.42
N SER A 231 12.33 0.32 -11.75
CA SER A 231 13.71 -0.21 -11.60
C SER A 231 14.07 -0.22 -10.12
N LEU A 232 14.50 -1.38 -9.62
CA LEU A 232 14.93 -1.53 -8.23
C LEU A 232 16.45 -1.41 -8.09
N ARG A 233 17.16 -1.62 -9.19
CA ARG A 233 18.59 -1.44 -9.40
C ARG A 233 18.85 -1.06 -10.86
#